data_AF-A0A1S4CTY4-F1
#
_entry.id   AF-A0A1S4CTY4-F1
#
_cell.length_a   1.000
_cell.length_b   1.000
_cell.length_c   1.000
_cell.angle_alpha   90.00
_cell.angle_beta   90.00
_cell.angle_gamma   90.00
#
_symmetry.space_group_name_H-M   'P 1'
#
loop_
_entity.id
_entity.type
_entity.pdbx_description
1 polymer ?
#
loop_
_entity_poly.entity_id
_entity_poly.type
_entity_poly.pdbx_seq_one_letter_code
_entity_poly.pdbx_strand_id
1 'polypeptide(L)'
;MIETLFVVKTPTSNPKETTRRAVLPSQSQENRVLDPKKSQNISIQLRALSVTVEEVCEALLEGNADALGTELLESLLKMAPSKEEERKLKEYKDDSPFKLGPAEKFLKAVLDIPFAFKRVDAMLYISNFDSEVDYLKKSFETLEASCEELRSNRMFLKLLEAVLKTGNRMNVGTNRGDAHAFKLDTLLKLADVKGADGKTSLLHFVVQEIIRSEGARLSGGDQDQQSTISDDAKCRKLGLQVVSNLSSELINVKKAAAMDSEVLHSEVLKLSKGIGNIAEVVRSIEAVGLKGSSIEEFSESMRRFMKTAEEEIIRLQALESVAMSLVKEITEYFHGNSAREEAHPFRIFMVVRDFLMVLDRVCKEVGMINERTIVSSAHKFPVPVNPTLQPAIGGLTAIRQHSFSDDDSSSP
;
A
#
# COMPACT_ATOMS: atom_id res chain seq x y z
N MET A 1 -28.08 42.19 17.15
CA MET A 1 -28.53 41.05 16.32
C MET A 1 -27.67 39.79 16.53
N ILE A 2 -27.17 39.56 17.76
CA ILE A 2 -26.55 38.27 18.17
C ILE A 2 -27.00 37.92 19.60
N GLU A 3 -27.25 38.94 20.40
CA GLU A 3 -27.89 38.86 21.71
C GLU A 3 -29.32 38.31 21.68
N THR A 4 -30.02 38.36 20.54
CA THR A 4 -31.34 37.69 20.38
C THR A 4 -31.23 36.17 20.19
N LEU A 5 -30.06 35.65 19.79
CA LEU A 5 -29.85 34.22 19.53
C LEU A 5 -29.30 33.47 20.76
N PHE A 6 -28.73 34.17 21.75
CA PHE A 6 -28.04 33.57 22.89
C PHE A 6 -28.43 34.19 24.24
N VAL A 7 -29.72 34.28 24.56
CA VAL A 7 -30.20 34.71 25.89
C VAL A 7 -30.34 33.50 26.82
N VAL A 8 -29.58 33.51 27.92
CA VAL A 8 -29.82 32.63 29.08
C VAL A 8 -30.97 33.22 29.88
N LYS A 9 -32.16 32.59 29.85
CA LYS A 9 -33.27 32.94 30.73
C LYS A 9 -33.01 32.35 32.12
N THR A 10 -32.71 33.20 33.11
CA THR A 10 -32.73 32.84 34.53
C THR A 10 -34.18 32.80 35.02
N PRO A 11 -34.57 31.81 35.85
CA PRO A 11 -35.94 31.69 36.32
C PRO A 11 -36.21 32.73 37.41
N THR A 12 -37.11 33.68 37.15
CA THR A 12 -37.69 34.56 38.15
C THR A 12 -38.63 33.77 39.06
N SER A 13 -38.33 33.77 40.35
CA SER A 13 -39.19 33.26 41.40
C SER A 13 -40.41 34.18 41.59
N ASN A 14 -41.63 33.65 41.47
CA ASN A 14 -42.81 34.16 42.16
C ASN A 14 -43.92 33.07 42.26
N PRO A 15 -44.87 33.22 43.21
CA PRO A 15 -45.31 32.12 44.07
C PRO A 15 -46.48 31.31 43.53
N LYS A 16 -46.51 30.06 44.01
CA LYS A 16 -47.61 29.08 44.06
C LYS A 16 -48.98 29.61 43.61
N GLU A 17 -49.40 29.18 42.42
CA GLU A 17 -50.81 29.01 42.11
C GLU A 17 -51.03 27.59 41.56
N THR A 18 -51.85 26.85 42.28
CA THR A 18 -52.21 25.46 42.06
C THR A 18 -53.12 25.33 40.84
N THR A 19 -52.51 25.17 39.66
CA THR A 19 -53.20 24.62 38.50
C THR A 19 -52.56 23.30 38.15
N ARG A 20 -53.30 22.21 38.46
CA ARG A 20 -52.92 20.82 38.19
C ARG A 20 -52.40 20.70 36.75
N ARG A 21 -51.08 20.57 36.59
CA ARG A 21 -50.51 20.02 35.35
C ARG A 21 -51.11 18.62 35.22
N ALA A 22 -51.96 18.44 34.21
CA ALA A 22 -52.28 17.12 33.72
C ALA A 22 -50.95 16.43 33.42
N VAL A 23 -50.63 15.43 34.25
CA VAL A 23 -49.56 14.48 33.97
C VAL A 23 -49.97 13.82 32.65
N LEU A 24 -49.35 14.24 31.55
CA LEU A 24 -49.35 13.41 30.34
C LEU A 24 -48.85 12.03 30.78
N PRO A 25 -49.61 10.95 30.52
CA PRO A 25 -49.19 9.63 30.95
C PRO A 25 -47.79 9.38 30.41
N SER A 26 -46.85 9.05 31.29
CA SER A 26 -45.60 8.44 30.87
C SER A 26 -45.99 7.24 29.99
N GLN A 27 -45.77 7.34 28.68
CA GLN A 27 -45.98 6.23 27.77
C GLN A 27 -45.24 5.04 28.35
N SER A 28 -46.00 4.04 28.81
CA SER A 28 -45.49 2.79 29.34
C SER A 28 -44.48 2.23 28.34
N GLN A 29 -43.29 1.87 28.83
CA GLN A 29 -42.24 1.26 28.01
C GLN A 29 -42.71 -0.02 27.30
N GLU A 30 -43.82 -0.62 27.74
CA GLU A 30 -44.40 -1.86 27.21
C GLU A 30 -45.05 -1.74 25.82
N ASN A 31 -45.31 -0.53 25.29
CA ASN A 31 -46.04 -0.35 24.01
C ASN A 31 -45.21 0.26 22.87
N ARG A 32 -43.88 0.28 22.97
CA ARG A 32 -43.00 0.75 21.88
C ARG A 32 -42.51 -0.44 21.05
N VAL A 33 -42.65 -0.33 19.72
CA VAL A 33 -42.29 -1.41 18.80
C VAL A 33 -40.77 -1.57 18.69
N LEU A 34 -40.05 -0.45 18.59
CA LEU A 34 -38.59 -0.40 18.59
C LEU A 34 -38.05 0.04 19.96
N ASP A 35 -36.81 -0.38 20.24
CA ASP A 35 -36.07 0.18 21.36
C ASP A 35 -35.89 1.71 21.19
N PRO A 36 -36.07 2.53 22.25
CA PRO A 36 -35.97 3.98 22.14
C PRO A 36 -34.65 4.49 21.59
N LYS A 37 -33.52 3.84 21.90
CA LYS A 37 -32.19 4.22 21.39
C LYS A 37 -32.09 3.90 19.90
N LYS A 38 -32.60 2.75 19.47
CA LYS A 38 -32.66 2.37 18.05
C LYS A 38 -33.55 3.32 17.25
N SER A 39 -34.76 3.59 17.75
CA SER A 39 -35.72 4.53 17.13
C SER A 39 -35.14 5.94 17.00
N GLN A 40 -34.44 6.42 18.05
CA GLN A 40 -33.74 7.70 18.00
C GLN A 40 -32.60 7.72 16.98
N ASN A 41 -31.77 6.66 16.94
CA ASN A 41 -30.65 6.56 15.99
C ASN A 41 -31.13 6.55 14.54
N ILE A 42 -32.21 5.83 14.25
CA ILE A 42 -32.84 5.80 12.92
C ILE A 42 -33.40 7.18 12.59
N SER A 43 -34.11 7.83 13.52
CA SER A 43 -34.68 9.16 13.30
C SER A 43 -33.63 10.24 13.04
N ILE A 44 -32.44 10.13 13.66
CA ILE A 44 -31.31 11.03 13.41
C ILE A 44 -30.75 10.77 12.01
N GLN A 45 -30.52 9.51 11.65
CA GLN A 45 -30.02 9.14 10.32
C GLN A 45 -30.97 9.59 9.22
N LEU A 46 -32.27 9.34 9.36
CA LEU A 46 -33.30 9.81 8.42
C LEU A 46 -33.35 11.33 8.27
N ARG A 47 -32.93 12.10 9.28
CA ARG A 47 -32.85 13.57 9.17
C ARG A 47 -31.58 14.02 8.48
N ALA A 48 -30.49 13.28 8.65
CA ALA A 48 -29.22 13.55 7.98
C ALA A 48 -29.28 13.17 6.50
N LEU A 49 -30.06 12.15 6.17
CA LEU A 49 -30.31 11.67 4.81
C LEU A 49 -31.45 12.49 4.20
N SER A 50 -31.15 13.33 3.22
CA SER A 50 -32.14 14.15 2.51
C SER A 50 -32.96 13.34 1.49
N VAL A 51 -33.32 12.09 1.81
CA VAL A 51 -34.02 11.15 0.93
C VAL A 51 -35.38 10.83 1.54
N THR A 52 -36.42 10.83 0.72
CA THR A 52 -37.80 10.53 1.11
C THR A 52 -38.02 9.02 1.27
N VAL A 53 -39.07 8.64 1.99
CA VAL A 53 -39.42 7.23 2.20
C VAL A 53 -39.81 6.58 0.87
N GLU A 54 -40.48 7.36 0.03
CA GLU A 54 -40.96 6.98 -1.30
C GLU A 54 -39.78 6.68 -2.24
N GLU A 55 -38.77 7.55 -2.29
CA GLU A 55 -37.55 7.34 -3.10
C GLU A 55 -36.80 6.08 -2.65
N VAL A 56 -36.69 5.84 -1.34
CA VAL A 56 -36.08 4.59 -0.83
C VAL A 56 -36.88 3.37 -1.28
N CYS A 57 -38.20 3.41 -1.14
CA CYS A 57 -39.05 2.28 -1.53
C CYS A 57 -38.98 2.01 -3.03
N GLU A 58 -39.03 3.04 -3.86
CA GLU A 58 -38.95 2.95 -5.31
C GLU A 58 -37.60 2.36 -5.75
N ALA A 59 -36.48 2.89 -5.23
CA ALA A 59 -35.15 2.36 -5.56
C ALA A 59 -34.96 0.89 -5.15
N LEU A 60 -35.54 0.47 -4.01
CA LEU A 60 -35.53 -0.93 -3.58
C LEU A 60 -36.40 -1.83 -4.46
N LEU A 61 -37.51 -1.30 -4.95
CA LEU A 61 -38.39 -2.02 -5.86
C LEU A 61 -37.76 -2.18 -7.23
N GLU A 62 -37.11 -1.15 -7.78
CA GLU A 62 -36.44 -1.18 -9.09
C GLU A 62 -35.05 -1.85 -9.06
N GLY A 63 -34.42 -1.92 -7.88
CA GLY A 63 -33.04 -2.38 -7.73
C GLY A 63 -32.02 -1.37 -8.23
N ASN A 64 -32.31 -0.08 -8.06
CA ASN A 64 -31.46 1.03 -8.48
C ASN A 64 -30.48 1.41 -7.35
N ALA A 65 -29.31 0.77 -7.34
CA ALA A 65 -28.31 0.97 -6.29
C ALA A 65 -27.70 2.39 -6.33
N ASP A 66 -27.54 2.97 -7.53
CA ASP A 66 -26.94 4.29 -7.74
C ASP A 66 -27.81 5.41 -7.17
N ALA A 67 -29.15 5.26 -7.20
CA ALA A 67 -30.07 6.24 -6.62
C ALA A 67 -29.90 6.41 -5.12
N LEU A 68 -29.52 5.34 -4.40
CA LEU A 68 -29.31 5.38 -2.95
C LEU A 68 -27.85 5.66 -2.58
N GLY A 69 -26.91 5.06 -3.31
CA GLY A 69 -25.49 5.17 -3.02
C GLY A 69 -25.04 4.35 -1.80
N THR A 70 -23.73 4.09 -1.74
CA THR A 70 -23.12 3.18 -0.74
C THR A 70 -23.39 3.59 0.70
N GLU A 71 -23.22 4.88 1.04
CA GLU A 71 -23.37 5.35 2.43
C GLU A 71 -24.80 5.15 2.97
N LEU A 72 -25.80 5.42 2.12
CA LEU A 72 -27.20 5.22 2.48
C LEU A 72 -27.53 3.73 2.58
N LEU A 73 -27.07 2.90 1.62
CA LEU A 73 -27.29 1.46 1.65
C LEU A 73 -26.68 0.81 2.92
N GLU A 74 -25.47 1.21 3.32
CA GLU A 74 -24.87 0.79 4.58
C GLU A 74 -25.70 1.23 5.80
N SER A 75 -26.18 2.47 5.78
CA SER A 75 -27.02 3.02 6.84
C SER A 75 -28.32 2.21 6.95
N LEU A 76 -29.03 1.98 5.85
CA LEU A 76 -30.25 1.17 5.77
C LEU A 76 -30.02 -0.23 6.32
N LEU A 77 -28.90 -0.89 5.96
CA LEU A 77 -28.59 -2.22 6.47
C LEU A 77 -28.41 -2.23 8.00
N LYS A 78 -27.80 -1.19 8.56
CA LYS A 78 -27.67 -1.00 10.03
C LYS A 78 -29.02 -0.71 10.72
N MET A 79 -30.04 -0.25 9.99
CA MET A 79 -31.39 -0.02 10.51
C MET A 79 -32.25 -1.29 10.60
N ALA A 80 -31.78 -2.42 10.05
CA ALA A 80 -32.57 -3.65 9.96
C ALA A 80 -33.24 -4.02 11.30
N PRO A 81 -34.57 -4.25 11.31
CA PRO A 81 -35.29 -4.69 12.50
C PRO A 81 -34.89 -6.12 12.86
N SER A 82 -34.91 -6.44 14.15
CA SER A 82 -34.88 -7.83 14.60
C SER A 82 -36.16 -8.55 14.18
N LYS A 83 -36.14 -9.89 14.15
CA LYS A 83 -37.33 -10.69 13.76
C LYS A 83 -38.57 -10.37 14.59
N GLU A 84 -38.39 -10.07 15.88
CA GLU A 84 -39.49 -9.70 16.78
C GLU A 84 -40.00 -8.27 16.50
N GLU A 85 -39.10 -7.32 16.21
CA GLU A 85 -39.48 -5.96 15.81
C GLU A 85 -40.23 -5.97 14.46
N GLU A 86 -39.75 -6.76 13.49
CA GLU A 86 -40.39 -6.93 12.19
C GLU A 86 -41.83 -7.46 12.34
N ARG A 87 -42.02 -8.50 13.15
CA ARG A 87 -43.33 -9.08 13.43
C ARG A 87 -44.29 -8.03 14.01
N LYS A 88 -43.83 -7.28 15.03
CA LYS A 88 -44.62 -6.20 15.66
C LYS A 88 -44.97 -5.07 14.68
N LEU A 89 -44.04 -4.67 13.79
CA LEU A 89 -44.29 -3.63 12.78
C LEU A 89 -45.29 -4.09 11.70
N LYS A 90 -45.24 -5.37 11.32
CA LYS A 90 -46.17 -5.97 10.35
C LYS A 90 -47.58 -6.14 10.91
N GLU A 91 -47.70 -6.56 12.17
CA GLU A 91 -48.99 -6.74 12.86
C GLU A 91 -49.65 -5.42 13.32
N TYR A 92 -48.91 -4.31 13.29
CA TYR A 92 -49.43 -3.01 13.68
C TYR A 92 -50.58 -2.56 12.76
N LYS A 93 -51.73 -2.24 13.35
CA LYS A 93 -52.91 -1.70 12.66
C LYS A 93 -52.98 -0.19 12.81
N ASP A 94 -53.36 0.52 11.75
CA ASP A 94 -53.41 2.00 11.74
C ASP A 94 -54.44 2.58 12.71
N ASP A 95 -55.49 1.82 13.04
CA ASP A 95 -56.51 2.17 14.04
C ASP A 95 -56.05 1.99 15.50
N SER A 96 -54.78 1.64 15.71
CA SER A 96 -54.20 1.49 17.05
C SER A 96 -54.25 2.81 17.82
N PRO A 97 -54.56 2.78 19.13
CA PRO A 97 -54.50 3.97 19.99
C PRO A 97 -53.08 4.54 20.14
N PHE A 98 -52.05 3.80 19.72
CA PHE A 98 -50.64 4.19 19.86
C PHE A 98 -50.00 4.49 18.50
N LYS A 99 -49.86 5.76 18.14
CA LYS A 99 -49.26 6.15 16.85
C LYS A 99 -47.76 5.81 16.78
N LEU A 100 -47.36 5.20 15.67
CA LEU A 100 -45.94 4.98 15.33
C LEU A 100 -45.17 6.30 15.20
N GLY A 101 -43.92 6.30 15.67
CA GLY A 101 -42.98 7.39 15.45
C GLY A 101 -42.41 7.39 14.02
N PRO A 102 -41.61 8.40 13.64
CA PRO A 102 -41.04 8.51 12.30
C PRO A 102 -40.20 7.29 11.89
N ALA A 103 -39.35 6.79 12.79
CA ALA A 103 -38.53 5.61 12.53
C ALA A 103 -39.35 4.33 12.32
N GLU A 104 -40.37 4.11 13.15
CA GLU A 104 -41.25 2.95 13.00
C GLU A 104 -42.08 3.03 11.71
N LYS A 105 -42.57 4.21 11.34
CA LYS A 105 -43.28 4.43 10.07
C LYS A 105 -42.39 4.14 8.86
N PHE A 106 -41.16 4.64 8.88
CA PHE A 106 -40.17 4.38 7.85
C PHE A 106 -39.91 2.88 7.70
N LEU A 107 -39.55 2.20 8.80
CA LEU A 107 -39.27 0.77 8.76
C LEU A 107 -40.50 -0.05 8.36
N LYS A 108 -41.71 0.35 8.76
CA LYS A 108 -42.94 -0.30 8.33
C LYS A 108 -43.11 -0.21 6.81
N ALA A 109 -42.95 0.96 6.22
CA ALA A 109 -43.04 1.15 4.76
C ALA A 109 -41.98 0.31 4.01
N VAL A 110 -40.74 0.28 4.50
CA VAL A 110 -39.68 -0.54 3.92
C VAL A 110 -40.00 -2.04 4.05
N LEU A 111 -40.56 -2.49 5.17
CA LEU A 111 -40.92 -3.89 5.40
C LEU A 111 -42.12 -4.39 4.58
N ASP A 112 -42.92 -3.48 4.01
CA ASP A 112 -43.97 -3.83 3.05
C ASP A 112 -43.36 -4.31 1.72
N ILE A 113 -42.08 -3.99 1.45
CA ILE A 113 -41.33 -4.52 0.32
C ILE A 113 -40.83 -5.95 0.64
N PRO A 114 -41.16 -6.95 -0.19
CA PRO A 114 -40.67 -8.31 0.00
C PRO A 114 -39.14 -8.39 0.00
N PHE A 115 -38.60 -8.95 1.07
CA PHE A 115 -37.15 -9.12 1.28
C PHE A 115 -36.34 -7.82 1.25
N ALA A 116 -36.92 -6.69 1.69
CA ALA A 116 -36.30 -5.37 1.63
C ALA A 116 -34.82 -5.33 2.05
N PHE A 117 -34.47 -5.87 3.21
CA PHE A 117 -33.07 -5.84 3.68
C PHE A 117 -32.13 -6.78 2.92
N LYS A 118 -32.64 -7.85 2.28
CA LYS A 118 -31.84 -8.65 1.34
C LYS A 118 -31.62 -7.89 0.02
N ARG A 119 -32.59 -7.07 -0.41
CA ARG A 119 -32.44 -6.18 -1.56
C ARG A 119 -31.39 -5.09 -1.28
N VAL A 120 -31.46 -4.47 -0.09
CA VAL A 120 -30.44 -3.51 0.38
C VAL A 120 -29.04 -4.13 0.35
N ASP A 121 -28.87 -5.34 0.90
CA ASP A 121 -27.58 -6.05 0.92
C ASP A 121 -27.06 -6.34 -0.50
N ALA A 122 -27.93 -6.82 -1.41
CA ALA A 122 -27.60 -7.03 -2.82
C ALA A 122 -27.20 -5.73 -3.53
N MET A 123 -27.93 -4.65 -3.30
CA MET A 123 -27.64 -3.34 -3.89
C MET A 123 -26.34 -2.75 -3.34
N LEU A 124 -26.05 -2.93 -2.05
CA LEU A 124 -24.78 -2.50 -1.45
C LEU A 124 -23.60 -3.23 -2.10
N TYR A 125 -23.72 -4.54 -2.31
CA TYR A 125 -22.72 -5.30 -3.05
C TYR A 125 -22.48 -4.72 -4.45
N ILE A 126 -23.56 -4.39 -5.17
CA ILE A 126 -23.46 -3.78 -6.51
C ILE A 126 -22.73 -2.44 -6.46
N SER A 127 -23.08 -1.57 -5.53
CA SER A 127 -22.44 -0.24 -5.39
C SER A 127 -20.95 -0.33 -5.05
N ASN A 128 -20.50 -1.41 -4.41
CA ASN A 128 -19.09 -1.62 -4.06
C ASN A 128 -18.33 -2.44 -5.13
N PHE A 129 -19.02 -3.09 -6.06
CA PHE A 129 -18.40 -4.06 -6.96
C PHE A 129 -17.26 -3.47 -7.79
N ASP A 130 -17.50 -2.33 -8.44
CA ASP A 130 -16.51 -1.73 -9.36
C ASP A 130 -15.25 -1.27 -8.63
N SER A 131 -15.37 -0.72 -7.41
CA SER A 131 -14.22 -0.27 -6.63
C SER A 131 -13.37 -1.44 -6.13
N GLU A 132 -14.00 -2.54 -5.72
CA GLU A 132 -13.32 -3.78 -5.33
C GLU A 132 -12.60 -4.43 -6.54
N VAL A 133 -13.26 -4.49 -7.70
CA VAL A 133 -12.65 -4.99 -8.94
C VAL A 133 -11.45 -4.14 -9.35
N ASP A 134 -11.58 -2.81 -9.33
CA ASP A 134 -10.49 -1.90 -9.67
C ASP A 134 -9.31 -2.00 -8.70
N TYR A 135 -9.58 -2.17 -7.41
CA TYR A 135 -8.55 -2.39 -6.40
C TYR A 135 -7.77 -3.68 -6.69
N LEU A 136 -8.47 -4.78 -6.99
CA LEU A 136 -7.84 -6.07 -7.26
C LEU A 136 -7.05 -6.05 -8.57
N LYS A 137 -7.60 -5.45 -9.65
CA LYS A 137 -6.88 -5.25 -10.92
C LYS A 137 -5.56 -4.50 -10.71
N LYS A 138 -5.59 -3.35 -10.04
CA LYS A 138 -4.39 -2.55 -9.73
C LYS A 138 -3.39 -3.31 -8.87
N SER A 139 -3.88 -4.17 -7.97
CA SER A 139 -3.03 -5.01 -7.13
C SER A 139 -2.29 -6.05 -7.97
N PHE A 140 -2.98 -6.74 -8.88
CA PHE A 140 -2.34 -7.69 -9.80
C PHE A 140 -1.39 -7.01 -10.79
N GLU A 141 -1.77 -5.87 -11.38
CA GLU A 141 -0.87 -5.07 -12.22
C GLU A 141 0.41 -4.64 -11.46
N THR A 142 0.29 -4.30 -10.18
CA THR A 142 1.45 -3.97 -9.33
C THR A 142 2.35 -5.18 -9.14
N LEU A 143 1.79 -6.39 -8.95
CA LEU A 143 2.57 -7.62 -8.87
C LEU A 143 3.32 -7.90 -10.18
N GLU A 144 2.65 -7.79 -11.33
CA GLU A 144 3.28 -7.96 -12.64
C GLU A 144 4.42 -6.96 -12.85
N ALA A 145 4.16 -5.67 -12.61
CA ALA A 145 5.16 -4.62 -12.71
C ALA A 145 6.34 -4.84 -11.76
N SER A 146 6.09 -5.32 -10.55
CA SER A 146 7.15 -5.63 -9.58
C SER A 146 8.03 -6.81 -10.02
N CYS A 147 7.46 -7.81 -10.70
CA CYS A 147 8.22 -8.92 -11.27
C CYS A 147 9.12 -8.43 -12.39
N GLU A 148 8.60 -7.59 -13.29
CA GLU A 148 9.36 -7.00 -14.39
C GLU A 148 10.48 -6.08 -13.86
N GLU A 149 10.18 -5.21 -12.89
CA GLU A 149 11.16 -4.36 -12.20
C GLU A 149 12.33 -5.17 -11.66
N LEU A 150 12.08 -6.29 -10.95
CA LEU A 150 13.16 -7.14 -10.45
C LEU A 150 13.95 -7.81 -11.58
N ARG A 151 13.26 -8.25 -12.64
CA ARG A 151 13.86 -9.02 -13.72
C ARG A 151 14.76 -8.19 -14.62
N SER A 152 14.39 -6.94 -14.90
CA SER A 152 15.06 -6.12 -15.91
C SER A 152 15.76 -4.88 -15.37
N ASN A 153 15.63 -4.53 -14.08
CA ASN A 153 16.33 -3.37 -13.54
C ASN A 153 17.86 -3.57 -13.55
N ARG A 154 18.51 -2.87 -14.48
CA ARG A 154 19.97 -2.92 -14.71
C ARG A 154 20.78 -2.66 -13.44
N MET A 155 20.35 -1.70 -12.62
CA MET A 155 21.11 -1.29 -11.45
C MET A 155 20.98 -2.28 -10.30
N PHE A 156 19.81 -2.88 -10.12
CA PHE A 156 19.61 -3.99 -9.22
C PHE A 156 20.51 -5.17 -9.59
N LEU A 157 20.48 -5.62 -10.86
CA LEU A 157 21.32 -6.74 -11.32
C LEU A 157 22.82 -6.43 -11.17
N LYS A 158 23.25 -5.22 -11.49
CA LYS A 158 24.65 -4.79 -11.30
C LYS A 158 25.05 -4.77 -9.82
N LEU A 159 24.15 -4.41 -8.93
CA LEU A 159 24.39 -4.48 -7.49
C LEU A 159 24.58 -5.93 -7.04
N LEU A 160 23.72 -6.85 -7.48
CA LEU A 160 23.87 -8.28 -7.17
C LEU A 160 25.22 -8.82 -7.67
N GLU A 161 25.61 -8.46 -8.89
CA GLU A 161 26.90 -8.84 -9.46
C GLU A 161 28.08 -8.29 -8.64
N ALA A 162 28.01 -7.02 -8.22
CA ALA A 162 29.05 -6.40 -7.39
C ALA A 162 29.16 -7.09 -6.02
N VAL A 163 28.03 -7.45 -5.41
CA VAL A 163 27.99 -8.23 -4.16
C VAL A 163 28.62 -9.61 -4.36
N LEU A 164 28.27 -10.34 -5.42
CA LEU A 164 28.83 -11.66 -5.71
C LEU A 164 30.35 -11.59 -5.90
N LYS A 165 30.83 -10.67 -6.74
CA LYS A 165 32.26 -10.47 -7.00
C LYS A 165 33.03 -10.12 -5.73
N THR A 166 32.48 -9.21 -4.92
CA THR A 166 33.11 -8.80 -3.66
C THR A 166 33.13 -9.96 -2.67
N GLY A 167 32.02 -10.68 -2.53
CA GLY A 167 31.93 -11.86 -1.67
C GLY A 167 32.92 -12.95 -2.08
N ASN A 168 33.03 -13.26 -3.37
CA ASN A 168 34.00 -14.24 -3.87
C ASN A 168 35.44 -13.81 -3.58
N ARG A 169 35.76 -12.52 -3.77
CA ARG A 169 37.09 -11.98 -3.47
C ARG A 169 37.44 -12.09 -1.99
N MET A 170 36.47 -11.84 -1.10
CA MET A 170 36.68 -11.95 0.35
C MET A 170 36.79 -13.40 0.83
N ASN A 171 36.13 -14.33 0.16
CA ASN A 171 36.07 -15.74 0.56
C ASN A 171 37.05 -16.64 -0.20
N VAL A 172 38.03 -16.08 -0.93
CA VAL A 172 39.09 -16.85 -1.60
C VAL A 172 39.77 -17.77 -0.59
N GLY A 173 39.93 -19.05 -0.96
CA GLY A 173 40.54 -20.07 -0.10
C GLY A 173 39.62 -20.65 0.97
N THR A 174 38.34 -20.26 1.00
CA THR A 174 37.31 -20.88 1.85
C THR A 174 36.32 -21.68 1.01
N ASN A 175 35.49 -22.51 1.65
CA ASN A 175 34.38 -23.21 1.00
C ASN A 175 33.23 -22.29 0.53
N ARG A 176 33.33 -20.98 0.78
CA ARG A 176 32.38 -19.95 0.31
C ARG A 176 32.95 -19.10 -0.83
N GLY A 177 34.19 -19.37 -1.27
CA GLY A 177 34.77 -18.74 -2.45
C GLY A 177 34.24 -19.36 -3.74
N ASP A 178 34.47 -18.66 -4.86
CA ASP A 178 34.06 -19.11 -6.21
C ASP A 178 32.57 -19.49 -6.34
N ALA A 179 31.71 -18.80 -5.58
CA ALA A 179 30.28 -18.97 -5.66
C ALA A 179 29.75 -18.41 -6.99
N HIS A 180 28.75 -19.09 -7.56
CA HIS A 180 28.07 -18.64 -8.78
C HIS A 180 26.81 -17.82 -8.48
N ALA A 181 26.27 -17.95 -7.26
CA ALA A 181 25.09 -17.25 -6.79
C ALA A 181 25.10 -17.18 -5.26
N PHE A 182 24.24 -16.33 -4.69
CA PHE A 182 23.98 -16.24 -3.26
C PHE A 182 22.47 -16.08 -3.02
N LYS A 183 21.99 -16.52 -1.84
CA LYS A 183 20.59 -16.31 -1.45
C LYS A 183 20.31 -14.83 -1.23
N LEU A 184 19.17 -14.33 -1.70
CA LEU A 184 18.85 -12.89 -1.68
C LEU A 184 18.85 -12.29 -0.27
N ASP A 185 18.48 -13.05 0.77
CA ASP A 185 18.57 -12.64 2.18
C ASP A 185 19.99 -12.23 2.62
N THR A 186 21.03 -12.64 1.89
CA THR A 186 22.42 -12.22 2.14
C THR A 186 22.57 -10.71 2.03
N LEU A 187 21.77 -10.04 1.18
CA LEU A 187 21.78 -8.59 1.02
C LEU A 187 21.54 -7.86 2.34
N LEU A 188 20.66 -8.39 3.19
CA LEU A 188 20.31 -7.81 4.48
C LEU A 188 21.48 -7.86 5.49
N LYS A 189 22.45 -8.75 5.28
CA LYS A 189 23.61 -8.96 6.17
C LYS A 189 24.81 -8.08 5.79
N LEU A 190 24.79 -7.45 4.62
CA LEU A 190 25.94 -6.67 4.12
C LEU A 190 26.23 -5.42 4.96
N ALA A 191 25.23 -4.88 5.66
CA ALA A 191 25.40 -3.76 6.56
C ALA A 191 26.10 -4.15 7.87
N ASP A 192 26.04 -5.42 8.25
CA ASP A 192 26.57 -5.94 9.53
C ASP A 192 28.03 -6.38 9.42
N VAL A 193 28.49 -6.75 8.23
CA VAL A 193 29.90 -7.07 7.98
C VAL A 193 30.70 -5.77 7.99
N LYS A 194 31.42 -5.49 9.07
CA LYS A 194 32.24 -4.28 9.25
C LYS A 194 33.71 -4.50 8.87
N GLY A 195 34.34 -3.45 8.37
CA GLY A 195 35.79 -3.39 8.19
C GLY A 195 36.52 -3.20 9.52
N ALA A 196 37.86 -3.16 9.46
CA ALA A 196 38.73 -3.00 10.63
C ALA A 196 38.50 -1.68 11.40
N ASP A 197 37.93 -0.66 10.74
CA ASP A 197 37.56 0.62 11.37
C ASP A 197 36.29 0.54 12.24
N GLY A 198 35.56 -0.59 12.20
CA GLY A 198 34.28 -0.80 12.88
C GLY A 198 33.13 0.09 12.38
N LYS A 199 33.37 0.93 11.37
CA LYS A 199 32.44 1.97 10.89
C LYS A 199 31.93 1.65 9.50
N THR A 200 32.86 1.35 8.59
CA THR A 200 32.54 1.08 7.19
C THR A 200 32.07 -0.37 7.04
N SER A 201 30.86 -0.58 6.50
CA SER A 201 30.36 -1.93 6.21
C SER A 201 30.74 -2.40 4.82
N LEU A 202 30.57 -3.70 4.56
CA LEU A 202 30.71 -4.27 3.23
C LEU A 202 29.76 -3.60 2.22
N LEU A 203 28.54 -3.28 2.64
CA LEU A 203 27.60 -2.53 1.78
C LEU A 203 28.11 -1.14 1.41
N HIS A 204 28.77 -0.42 2.33
CA HIS A 204 29.40 0.88 2.02
C HIS A 204 30.44 0.73 0.91
N PHE A 205 31.30 -0.28 1.03
CA PHE A 205 32.33 -0.57 0.03
C PHE A 205 31.71 -0.89 -1.34
N VAL A 206 30.72 -1.79 -1.39
CA VAL A 206 30.02 -2.14 -2.64
C VAL A 206 29.37 -0.91 -3.27
N VAL A 207 28.69 -0.06 -2.48
CA VAL A 207 28.08 1.18 -2.97
C VAL A 207 29.13 2.13 -3.54
N GLN A 208 30.25 2.33 -2.84
CA GLN A 208 31.34 3.20 -3.33
C GLN A 208 31.92 2.71 -4.66
N GLU A 209 32.09 1.39 -4.82
CA GLU A 209 32.60 0.82 -6.05
C GLU A 209 31.62 0.97 -7.22
N ILE A 210 30.32 0.80 -6.96
CA ILE A 210 29.29 1.06 -7.98
C ILE A 210 29.28 2.54 -8.35
N ILE A 211 29.33 3.45 -7.37
CA ILE A 211 29.40 4.91 -7.60
C ILE A 211 30.58 5.27 -8.51
N ARG A 212 31.76 4.72 -8.24
CA ARG A 212 32.97 4.93 -9.05
C ARG A 212 32.76 4.45 -10.49
N SER A 213 32.23 3.24 -10.66
CA SER A 213 32.00 2.66 -11.99
C SER A 213 30.90 3.37 -12.81
N GLU A 214 29.81 3.78 -12.16
CA GLU A 214 28.68 4.45 -12.81
C GLU A 214 29.01 5.91 -13.12
N GLY A 215 29.71 6.58 -12.21
CA GLY A 215 30.20 7.94 -12.40
C GLY A 215 31.15 8.02 -13.60
N ALA A 216 32.11 7.09 -13.70
CA ALA A 216 33.06 7.06 -14.82
C ALA A 216 32.36 6.85 -16.17
N ARG A 217 31.35 5.96 -16.22
CA ARG A 217 30.56 5.75 -17.44
C ARG A 217 29.81 7.01 -17.88
N LEU A 218 29.24 7.75 -16.93
CA LEU A 218 28.43 8.94 -17.20
C LEU A 218 29.26 10.21 -17.48
N SER A 219 30.52 10.24 -17.04
CA SER A 219 31.40 11.40 -17.24
C SER A 219 32.08 11.45 -18.63
N GLY A 220 31.86 10.44 -19.48
CA GLY A 220 32.52 10.30 -20.80
C GLY A 220 33.92 9.68 -20.66
N GLY A 221 34.10 8.47 -21.17
CA GLY A 221 35.28 7.62 -20.95
C GLY A 221 36.55 8.00 -21.73
N ASP A 222 36.61 9.17 -22.36
CA ASP A 222 37.81 9.65 -23.06
C ASP A 222 38.23 11.00 -22.50
N GLN A 223 39.10 11.02 -21.49
CA GLN A 223 40.08 12.09 -21.33
C GLN A 223 41.39 11.56 -20.71
N ASP A 224 42.46 12.01 -21.35
CA ASP A 224 43.88 11.92 -20.98
C ASP A 224 44.17 12.12 -19.50
N GLN A 225 45.39 11.72 -19.13
CA GLN A 225 45.96 11.51 -17.78
C GLN A 225 46.03 12.74 -16.83
N GLN A 226 45.10 13.70 -16.87
CA GLN A 226 45.00 14.79 -15.90
C GLN A 226 43.54 15.06 -15.47
N SER A 227 42.99 14.15 -14.66
CA SER A 227 41.70 14.37 -13.99
C SER A 227 41.83 15.46 -12.91
N THR A 228 41.05 16.54 -13.01
CA THR A 228 40.99 17.54 -11.94
C THR A 228 40.18 17.02 -10.75
N ILE A 229 40.42 17.55 -9.53
CA ILE A 229 39.64 17.23 -8.32
C ILE A 229 38.13 17.50 -8.54
N SER A 230 37.79 18.46 -9.42
CA SER A 230 36.42 18.80 -9.80
C SER A 230 35.73 17.70 -10.60
N ASP A 231 36.46 17.02 -11.50
CA ASP A 231 35.91 15.96 -12.34
C ASP A 231 35.61 14.70 -11.54
N ASP A 232 36.47 14.39 -10.57
CA ASP A 232 36.34 13.27 -9.64
C ASP A 232 35.16 13.47 -8.66
N ALA A 233 34.95 14.69 -8.16
CA ALA A 233 33.77 15.05 -7.37
C ALA A 233 32.46 14.93 -8.18
N LYS A 234 32.47 15.39 -9.43
CA LYS A 234 31.33 15.28 -10.35
C LYS A 234 31.00 13.81 -10.67
N CYS A 235 32.01 13.00 -10.94
CA CYS A 235 31.91 11.56 -11.17
C CYS A 235 31.23 10.85 -9.98
N ARG A 236 31.72 11.07 -8.75
CA ARG A 236 31.09 10.51 -7.54
C ARG A 236 29.65 10.96 -7.35
N LYS A 237 29.34 12.23 -7.64
CA LYS A 237 27.98 12.75 -7.52
C LYS A 237 27.01 12.06 -8.49
N LEU A 238 27.41 11.92 -9.76
CA LEU A 238 26.62 11.23 -10.78
C LEU A 238 26.41 9.74 -10.42
N GLY A 239 27.47 9.06 -10.00
CA GLY A 239 27.37 7.66 -9.56
C GLY A 239 26.44 7.48 -8.36
N LEU A 240 26.53 8.36 -7.35
CA LEU A 240 25.66 8.32 -6.17
C LEU A 240 24.19 8.56 -6.54
N GLN A 241 23.93 9.48 -7.47
CA GLN A 241 22.59 9.74 -7.97
C GLN A 241 21.98 8.49 -8.61
N VAL A 242 22.75 7.73 -9.40
CA VAL A 242 22.25 6.49 -10.00
C VAL A 242 21.89 5.45 -8.95
N VAL A 243 22.78 5.20 -7.98
CA VAL A 243 22.53 4.16 -6.95
C VAL A 243 21.37 4.55 -6.04
N SER A 244 21.27 5.83 -5.67
CA SER A 244 20.16 6.33 -4.83
C SER A 244 18.81 6.36 -5.55
N ASN A 245 18.78 6.37 -6.88
CA ASN A 245 17.53 6.27 -7.64
C ASN A 245 16.97 4.84 -7.72
N LEU A 246 17.74 3.82 -7.31
CA LEU A 246 17.28 2.43 -7.38
C LEU A 246 16.01 2.20 -6.53
N SER A 247 15.90 2.85 -5.38
CA SER A 247 14.73 2.75 -4.50
C SER A 247 13.46 3.33 -5.15
N SER A 248 13.57 4.36 -5.99
CA SER A 248 12.45 4.91 -6.76
C SER A 248 12.10 4.07 -7.98
N GLU A 249 13.08 3.46 -8.63
CA GLU A 249 12.87 2.58 -9.79
C GLU A 249 12.21 1.24 -9.41
N LEU A 250 12.35 0.80 -8.16
CA LEU A 250 11.74 -0.43 -7.64
C LEU A 250 10.53 -0.12 -6.74
N ILE A 251 9.70 0.84 -7.14
CA ILE A 251 8.55 1.29 -6.33
C ILE A 251 7.46 0.23 -6.24
N ASN A 252 7.19 -0.52 -7.31
CA ASN A 252 6.15 -1.54 -7.31
C ASN A 252 6.58 -2.76 -6.49
N VAL A 253 7.88 -3.07 -6.45
CA VAL A 253 8.44 -4.05 -5.48
C VAL A 253 8.09 -3.67 -4.04
N LYS A 254 8.23 -2.39 -3.66
CA LYS A 254 7.89 -1.94 -2.29
C LYS A 254 6.39 -2.04 -2.00
N LYS A 255 5.53 -1.78 -2.99
CA LYS A 255 4.08 -1.95 -2.88
C LYS A 255 3.70 -3.43 -2.75
N ALA A 256 4.24 -4.29 -3.62
CA ALA A 256 4.01 -5.73 -3.61
C ALA A 256 4.41 -6.36 -2.26
N ALA A 257 5.50 -5.90 -1.66
CA ALA A 257 5.96 -6.33 -0.35
C ALA A 257 5.01 -5.99 0.82
N ALA A 258 4.03 -5.11 0.62
CA ALA A 258 3.01 -4.75 1.60
C ALA A 258 1.68 -5.47 1.38
N MET A 259 1.57 -6.27 0.32
CA MET A 259 0.38 -7.06 -0.02
C MET A 259 0.41 -8.42 0.68
N ASP A 260 -0.75 -9.07 0.74
CA ASP A 260 -0.92 -10.41 1.27
C ASP A 260 -1.65 -11.27 0.22
N SER A 261 -1.04 -12.39 -0.18
CA SER A 261 -1.57 -13.23 -1.24
C SER A 261 -2.87 -13.95 -0.84
N GLU A 262 -3.00 -14.36 0.42
CA GLU A 262 -4.21 -15.04 0.89
C GLU A 262 -5.38 -14.07 0.97
N VAL A 263 -5.11 -12.83 1.41
CA VAL A 263 -6.11 -11.76 1.42
C VAL A 263 -6.60 -11.47 0.01
N LEU A 264 -5.68 -11.23 -0.95
CA LEU A 264 -6.06 -10.96 -2.35
C LEU A 264 -6.91 -12.09 -2.95
N HIS A 265 -6.51 -13.34 -2.76
CA HIS A 265 -7.29 -14.50 -3.19
C HIS A 265 -8.69 -14.53 -2.55
N SER A 266 -8.76 -14.26 -1.24
CA SER A 266 -10.02 -14.26 -0.51
C SER A 266 -10.99 -13.17 -0.99
N GLU A 267 -10.49 -12.00 -1.40
CA GLU A 267 -11.32 -10.92 -1.96
C GLU A 267 -11.91 -11.32 -3.33
N VAL A 268 -11.13 -11.97 -4.19
CA VAL A 268 -11.63 -12.52 -5.48
C VAL A 268 -12.74 -13.56 -5.24
N LEU A 269 -12.56 -14.43 -4.24
CA LEU A 269 -13.58 -15.41 -3.85
C LEU A 269 -14.84 -14.74 -3.27
N LYS A 270 -14.69 -13.66 -2.51
CA LYS A 270 -15.83 -12.91 -1.97
C LYS A 270 -16.68 -12.28 -3.07
N LEU A 271 -16.08 -11.75 -4.14
CA LEU A 271 -16.82 -11.29 -5.32
C LEU A 271 -17.64 -12.42 -5.94
N SER A 272 -17.01 -13.57 -6.17
CA SER A 272 -17.70 -14.76 -6.72
C SER A 272 -18.89 -15.19 -5.83
N LYS A 273 -18.69 -15.19 -4.51
CA LYS A 273 -19.73 -15.51 -3.53
C LYS A 273 -20.86 -14.48 -3.52
N GLY A 274 -20.55 -13.19 -3.64
CA GLY A 274 -21.53 -12.11 -3.66
C GLY A 274 -22.53 -12.26 -4.81
N ILE A 275 -22.07 -12.65 -6.00
CA ILE A 275 -22.96 -12.98 -7.13
C ILE A 275 -23.90 -14.13 -6.79
N GLY A 276 -23.39 -15.20 -6.16
CA GLY A 276 -24.21 -16.31 -5.69
C GLY A 276 -25.30 -15.88 -4.70
N ASN A 277 -24.98 -14.95 -3.80
CA ASN A 277 -25.94 -14.37 -2.85
C ASN A 277 -27.03 -13.59 -3.58
N ILE A 278 -26.68 -12.73 -4.55
CA ILE A 278 -27.67 -11.97 -5.34
C ILE A 278 -28.60 -12.94 -6.08
N ALA A 279 -28.07 -14.00 -6.67
CA ALA A 279 -28.87 -15.02 -7.35
C ALA A 279 -29.87 -15.69 -6.38
N GLU A 280 -29.49 -15.92 -5.12
CA GLU A 280 -30.40 -16.43 -4.09
C GLU A 280 -31.50 -15.44 -3.73
N VAL A 281 -31.18 -14.14 -3.65
CA VAL A 281 -32.16 -13.08 -3.39
C VAL A 281 -33.19 -13.02 -4.52
N VAL A 282 -32.76 -13.02 -5.78
CA VAL A 282 -33.65 -13.03 -6.95
C VAL A 282 -34.56 -14.26 -6.93
N ARG A 283 -34.00 -15.47 -6.72
CA ARG A 283 -34.80 -16.70 -6.60
C ARG A 283 -35.83 -16.62 -5.47
N SER A 284 -35.45 -16.05 -4.33
CA SER A 284 -36.35 -15.90 -3.17
C SER A 284 -37.51 -14.97 -3.48
N ILE A 285 -37.25 -13.87 -4.20
CA ILE A 285 -38.27 -12.89 -4.62
C ILE A 285 -39.25 -13.53 -5.61
N GLU A 286 -38.73 -14.21 -6.63
CA GLU A 286 -39.54 -14.86 -7.67
C GLU A 286 -40.41 -15.99 -7.12
N ALA A 287 -39.91 -16.73 -6.13
CA ALA A 287 -40.65 -17.82 -5.48
C ALA A 287 -41.92 -17.36 -4.75
N VAL A 288 -41.99 -16.09 -4.33
CA VAL A 288 -43.19 -15.55 -3.65
C VAL A 288 -44.34 -15.30 -4.65
N GLY A 289 -44.06 -15.32 -5.96
CA GLY A 289 -45.10 -15.28 -7.00
C GLY A 289 -45.91 -13.98 -7.06
N LEU A 290 -45.43 -12.91 -6.39
CA LEU A 290 -46.02 -11.57 -6.47
C LEU A 290 -45.70 -10.98 -7.83
N LYS A 291 -46.70 -10.96 -8.72
CA LYS A 291 -46.60 -10.32 -10.03
C LYS A 291 -46.88 -8.82 -9.88
N GLY A 292 -45.90 -8.00 -10.19
CA GLY A 292 -46.00 -6.55 -10.27
C GLY A 292 -44.79 -5.99 -11.02
N SER A 293 -45.00 -4.97 -11.86
CA SER A 293 -43.96 -4.37 -12.75
C SER A 293 -42.65 -4.13 -12.00
N SER A 294 -42.73 -3.53 -10.82
CA SER A 294 -41.57 -3.14 -10.03
C SER A 294 -40.78 -4.33 -9.49
N ILE A 295 -41.42 -5.45 -9.14
CA ILE A 295 -40.69 -6.65 -8.66
C ILE A 295 -39.91 -7.31 -9.81
N GLU A 296 -40.46 -7.26 -11.01
CA GLU A 296 -39.80 -7.75 -12.22
C GLU A 296 -38.60 -6.87 -12.59
N GLU A 297 -38.71 -5.54 -12.40
CA GLU A 297 -37.64 -4.56 -12.62
C GLU A 297 -36.40 -4.85 -11.75
N PHE A 298 -36.54 -5.07 -10.44
CA PHE A 298 -35.40 -5.50 -9.60
C PHE A 298 -34.74 -6.77 -10.13
N SER A 299 -35.55 -7.78 -10.45
CA SER A 299 -35.03 -9.09 -10.85
C SER A 299 -34.29 -8.99 -12.18
N GLU A 300 -34.79 -8.18 -13.12
CA GLU A 300 -34.09 -7.88 -14.37
C GLU A 300 -32.79 -7.10 -14.14
N SER A 301 -32.83 -6.05 -13.30
CA SER A 301 -31.65 -5.26 -12.92
C SER A 301 -30.55 -6.15 -12.35
N MET A 302 -30.88 -6.99 -11.35
CA MET A 302 -29.93 -7.93 -10.75
C MET A 302 -29.38 -8.93 -11.76
N ARG A 303 -30.21 -9.50 -12.65
CA ARG A 303 -29.74 -10.43 -13.70
C ARG A 303 -28.77 -9.77 -14.67
N ARG A 304 -29.04 -8.53 -15.07
CA ARG A 304 -28.17 -7.75 -15.94
C ARG A 304 -26.82 -7.50 -15.28
N PHE A 305 -26.83 -7.07 -14.02
CA PHE A 305 -25.62 -6.89 -13.24
C PHE A 305 -24.83 -8.20 -13.10
N MET A 306 -25.47 -9.29 -12.66
CA MET A 306 -24.79 -10.57 -12.45
C MET A 306 -24.09 -11.07 -13.71
N LYS A 307 -24.73 -10.96 -14.89
CA LYS A 307 -24.11 -11.35 -16.15
C LYS A 307 -22.82 -10.58 -16.42
N THR A 308 -22.83 -9.25 -16.27
CA THR A 308 -21.64 -8.42 -16.49
C THR A 308 -20.57 -8.70 -15.43
N ALA A 309 -20.98 -8.83 -14.17
CA ALA A 309 -20.07 -9.06 -13.06
C ALA A 309 -19.39 -10.44 -13.13
N GLU A 310 -20.08 -11.49 -13.57
CA GLU A 310 -19.49 -12.81 -13.81
C GLU A 310 -18.36 -12.76 -14.84
N GLU A 311 -18.55 -12.04 -15.94
CA GLU A 311 -17.49 -11.85 -16.95
C GLU A 311 -16.27 -11.12 -16.37
N GLU A 312 -16.49 -10.07 -15.58
CA GLU A 312 -15.41 -9.33 -14.92
C GLU A 312 -14.67 -10.17 -13.88
N ILE A 313 -15.39 -10.98 -13.09
CA ILE A 313 -14.78 -11.90 -12.11
C ILE A 313 -13.92 -12.95 -12.81
N ILE A 314 -14.36 -13.50 -13.94
CA ILE A 314 -13.56 -14.45 -14.73
C ILE A 314 -12.26 -13.80 -15.22
N ARG A 315 -12.34 -12.56 -15.74
CA ARG A 315 -11.15 -11.80 -16.13
C ARG A 315 -10.22 -11.57 -14.94
N LEU A 316 -10.77 -11.24 -13.79
CA LEU A 316 -10.02 -10.99 -12.56
C LEU A 316 -9.29 -12.25 -12.05
N GLN A 317 -9.95 -13.40 -12.07
CA GLN A 317 -9.34 -14.70 -11.74
C GLN A 317 -8.20 -15.06 -12.71
N ALA A 318 -8.34 -14.72 -14.00
CA ALA A 318 -7.26 -14.89 -14.97
C ALA A 318 -6.06 -14.00 -14.65
N LEU A 319 -6.28 -12.71 -14.31
CA LEU A 319 -5.22 -11.80 -13.88
C LEU A 319 -4.52 -12.29 -12.61
N GLU A 320 -5.28 -12.75 -11.62
CA GLU A 320 -4.73 -13.35 -10.39
C GLU A 320 -3.79 -14.52 -10.72
N SER A 321 -4.26 -15.46 -11.55
CA SER A 321 -3.47 -16.63 -11.95
C SER A 321 -2.17 -16.25 -12.67
N VAL A 322 -2.24 -15.29 -13.60
CA VAL A 322 -1.06 -14.78 -14.33
C VAL A 322 -0.08 -14.10 -13.38
N ALA A 323 -0.56 -13.18 -12.54
CA ALA A 323 0.28 -12.46 -11.58
C ALA A 323 0.98 -13.44 -10.61
N MET A 324 0.26 -14.43 -10.08
CA MET A 324 0.83 -15.44 -9.19
C MET A 324 1.84 -16.36 -9.91
N SER A 325 1.63 -16.67 -11.19
CA SER A 325 2.63 -17.39 -11.99
C SER A 325 3.91 -16.58 -12.16
N LEU A 326 3.80 -15.27 -12.46
CA LEU A 326 4.96 -14.38 -12.60
C LEU A 326 5.73 -14.24 -11.27
N VAL A 327 5.01 -14.13 -10.15
CA VAL A 327 5.61 -14.11 -8.80
C VAL A 327 6.38 -15.40 -8.51
N LYS A 328 5.83 -16.54 -8.91
CA LYS A 328 6.53 -17.83 -8.77
C LYS A 328 7.77 -17.88 -9.65
N GLU A 329 7.66 -17.50 -10.93
CA GLU A 329 8.78 -17.48 -11.88
C GLU A 329 9.91 -16.55 -11.43
N ILE A 330 9.60 -15.34 -10.94
CA ILE A 330 10.62 -14.42 -10.45
C ILE A 330 11.28 -14.94 -9.16
N THR A 331 10.51 -15.61 -8.30
CA THR A 331 11.05 -16.27 -7.11
C THR A 331 12.02 -17.39 -7.50
N GLU A 332 11.64 -18.24 -8.46
CA GLU A 332 12.49 -19.29 -9.03
C GLU A 332 13.74 -18.72 -9.72
N TYR A 333 13.62 -17.59 -10.43
CA TYR A 333 14.73 -16.91 -11.08
C TYR A 333 15.83 -16.48 -10.07
N PHE A 334 15.46 -15.92 -8.92
CA PHE A 334 16.43 -15.45 -7.91
C PHE A 334 16.82 -16.51 -6.87
N HIS A 335 15.94 -17.45 -6.52
CA HIS A 335 16.19 -18.46 -5.47
C HIS A 335 16.53 -19.86 -6.00
N GLY A 336 16.33 -20.13 -7.30
CA GLY A 336 16.57 -21.42 -7.92
C GLY A 336 15.88 -22.55 -7.16
N ASN A 337 16.65 -23.58 -6.79
CA ASN A 337 16.13 -24.75 -6.05
C ASN A 337 15.56 -24.40 -4.67
N SER A 338 15.97 -23.29 -4.06
CA SER A 338 15.44 -22.85 -2.76
C SER A 338 14.06 -22.20 -2.86
N ALA A 339 13.55 -21.92 -4.06
CA ALA A 339 12.21 -21.35 -4.24
C ALA A 339 11.10 -22.27 -3.68
N ARG A 340 11.33 -23.59 -3.66
CA ARG A 340 10.38 -24.57 -3.10
C ARG A 340 10.31 -24.55 -1.57
N GLU A 341 11.30 -23.97 -0.92
CA GLU A 341 11.37 -23.81 0.54
C GLU A 341 10.65 -22.52 0.99
N GLU A 342 10.28 -21.65 0.05
CA GLU A 342 9.66 -20.37 0.35
C GLU A 342 8.18 -20.57 0.71
N ALA A 343 7.85 -20.36 1.98
CA ALA A 343 6.48 -20.53 2.47
C ALA A 343 5.57 -19.35 2.09
N HIS A 344 6.15 -18.17 1.86
CA HIS A 344 5.38 -16.95 1.63
C HIS A 344 5.59 -16.42 0.19
N PRO A 345 4.56 -16.42 -0.68
CA PRO A 345 4.70 -16.07 -2.10
C PRO A 345 5.37 -14.71 -2.37
N PHE A 346 5.15 -13.72 -1.51
CA PHE A 346 5.70 -12.37 -1.68
C PHE A 346 7.00 -12.11 -0.91
N ARG A 347 7.63 -13.13 -0.33
CA ARG A 347 8.86 -12.97 0.46
C ARG A 347 9.98 -12.29 -0.31
N ILE A 348 10.12 -12.60 -1.61
CA ILE A 348 11.13 -11.98 -2.47
C ILE A 348 11.02 -10.45 -2.47
N PHE A 349 9.81 -9.92 -2.58
CA PHE A 349 9.57 -8.48 -2.55
C PHE A 349 9.89 -7.88 -1.19
N MET A 350 9.57 -8.58 -0.09
CA MET A 350 9.89 -8.14 1.27
C MET A 350 11.40 -8.01 1.47
N VAL A 351 12.18 -9.01 1.07
CA VAL A 351 13.65 -9.00 1.18
C VAL A 351 14.24 -7.83 0.39
N VAL A 352 13.77 -7.61 -0.84
CA VAL A 352 14.26 -6.50 -1.66
C VAL A 352 13.86 -5.15 -1.08
N ARG A 353 12.60 -4.95 -0.67
CA ARG A 353 12.15 -3.73 0.01
C ARG A 353 13.03 -3.42 1.22
N ASP A 354 13.27 -4.41 2.07
CA ASP A 354 14.04 -4.24 3.30
C ASP A 354 15.50 -3.90 2.98
N PHE A 355 16.07 -4.55 1.97
CA PHE A 355 17.40 -4.20 1.47
C PHE A 355 17.45 -2.76 0.92
N LEU A 356 16.45 -2.32 0.15
CA LEU A 356 16.40 -0.96 -0.39
C LEU A 356 16.36 0.10 0.72
N MET A 357 15.66 -0.16 1.83
CA MET A 357 15.69 0.73 3.00
C MET A 357 17.10 0.84 3.60
N VAL A 358 17.82 -0.28 3.68
CA VAL A 358 19.21 -0.30 4.17
C VAL A 358 20.14 0.41 3.17
N LEU A 359 19.96 0.20 1.87
CA LEU A 359 20.71 0.84 0.80
C LEU A 359 20.54 2.36 0.81
N ASP A 360 19.31 2.85 0.95
CA ASP A 360 19.00 4.29 1.02
C ASP A 360 19.74 4.96 2.19
N ARG A 361 19.80 4.28 3.34
CA ARG A 361 20.57 4.75 4.48
C ARG A 361 22.07 4.81 4.16
N VAL A 362 22.64 3.75 3.59
CA VAL A 362 24.07 3.70 3.23
C VAL A 362 24.42 4.75 2.17
N CYS A 363 23.57 4.97 1.17
CA CYS A 363 23.77 6.02 0.16
C CYS A 363 23.86 7.41 0.80
N LYS A 364 23.02 7.70 1.80
CA LYS A 364 23.10 8.96 2.57
C LYS A 364 24.41 9.06 3.35
N GLU A 365 24.83 7.99 4.03
CA GLU A 365 26.09 7.93 4.78
C GLU A 365 27.30 8.16 3.85
N VAL A 366 27.35 7.50 2.69
CA VAL A 366 28.39 7.67 1.67
C VAL A 366 28.38 9.08 1.06
N GLY A 367 27.21 9.66 0.81
CA GLY A 367 27.08 11.04 0.34
C GLY A 367 27.74 12.04 1.29
N MET A 368 27.46 11.94 2.59
CA MET A 368 28.10 12.80 3.60
C MET A 368 29.62 12.62 3.65
N ILE A 369 30.12 11.39 3.49
CA ILE A 369 31.57 11.11 3.47
C ILE A 369 32.23 11.76 2.25
N ASN A 370 31.59 11.66 1.08
CA ASN A 370 32.08 12.27 -0.15
C ASN A 370 32.15 13.80 -0.04
N GLU A 371 31.12 14.45 0.53
CA GLU A 371 31.11 15.89 0.77
C GLU A 371 32.21 16.34 1.73
N ARG A 372 32.38 15.65 2.87
CA ARG A 372 33.45 15.94 3.84
C ARG A 372 34.85 15.81 3.24
N THR A 373 35.05 14.82 2.36
CA THR A 373 36.31 14.59 1.67
C THR A 373 36.62 15.74 0.69
N ILE A 374 35.62 16.21 -0.05
CA ILE A 374 35.74 17.35 -0.96
C ILE A 374 36.10 18.62 -0.17
N VAL A 375 35.36 18.93 0.90
CA VAL A 375 35.60 20.10 1.76
C VAL A 375 37.01 20.07 2.37
N SER A 376 37.44 18.91 2.87
CA SER A 376 38.79 18.76 3.45
C SER A 376 39.90 18.92 2.42
N SER A 377 39.66 18.52 1.16
CA SER A 377 40.62 18.69 0.06
C SER A 377 40.71 20.14 -0.44
N ALA A 378 39.61 20.89 -0.39
CA ALA A 378 39.55 22.30 -0.77
C ALA A 378 40.25 23.24 0.24
N HIS A 379 40.43 22.81 1.49
CA HIS A 379 41.08 23.56 2.56
C HIS A 379 42.58 23.28 2.75
N LYS A 380 43.25 22.58 1.83
CA LYS A 380 44.72 22.48 1.85
C LYS A 380 45.33 23.83 1.45
N PHE A 381 45.71 24.63 2.45
CA PHE A 381 46.47 25.88 2.26
C PHE A 381 47.79 25.60 1.52
N PRO A 382 48.21 26.46 0.57
CA PRO A 382 49.56 26.40 0.04
C PRO A 382 50.55 26.63 1.17
N VAL A 383 51.50 25.72 1.36
CA VAL A 383 52.67 25.97 2.22
C VAL A 383 53.38 27.20 1.65
N PRO A 384 53.60 28.29 2.41
CA PRO A 384 54.32 29.44 1.90
C PRO A 384 55.75 29.02 1.60
N VAL A 385 56.15 29.08 0.33
CA VAL A 385 57.56 28.95 -0.03
C VAL A 385 58.22 30.26 0.40
N ASN A 386 59.05 30.20 1.44
CA ASN A 386 59.71 31.38 2.00
C ASN A 386 60.77 31.89 1.00
N PRO A 387 60.68 33.12 0.45
CA PRO A 387 61.57 33.59 -0.62
C PRO A 387 62.97 34.02 -0.16
N THR A 388 63.34 33.84 1.11
CA THR A 388 64.50 34.52 1.72
C THR A 388 65.68 33.64 2.11
N LEU A 389 65.78 32.41 1.61
CA LEU A 389 67.02 31.63 1.72
C LEU A 389 67.83 31.75 0.42
N GLN A 390 68.85 32.61 0.46
CA GLN A 390 69.88 32.73 -0.57
C GLN A 390 70.64 31.39 -0.76
N PRO A 391 71.09 31.09 -1.99
CA PRO A 391 71.84 29.88 -2.29
C PRO A 391 73.31 30.03 -1.83
N ALA A 392 73.76 29.17 -0.91
CA ALA A 392 75.18 29.05 -0.60
C ALA A 392 75.87 28.23 -1.70
N ILE A 393 76.72 28.90 -2.48
CA ILE A 393 77.67 28.29 -3.42
C ILE A 393 78.95 27.90 -2.66
N GLY A 394 79.46 26.71 -2.97
CA GLY A 394 80.83 26.24 -2.70
C GLY A 394 80.82 24.88 -2.02
N GLY A 395 81.39 23.80 -2.55
CA GLY A 395 82.21 23.55 -3.72
C GLY A 395 83.01 22.27 -3.45
N LEU A 396 83.15 21.41 -4.47
CA LEU A 396 84.06 20.24 -4.57
C LEU A 396 83.65 19.05 -3.65
N THR A 397 83.53 17.80 -4.09
CA THR A 397 84.31 17.03 -5.07
C THR A 397 83.48 15.93 -5.71
N ALA A 398 83.71 15.70 -7.00
CA ALA A 398 83.31 14.49 -7.73
C ALA A 398 83.90 13.22 -7.09
N ILE A 399 83.18 12.09 -7.18
CA ILE A 399 83.71 10.76 -7.54
C ILE A 399 82.54 9.77 -7.77
N ARG A 400 82.53 9.25 -9.01
CA ARG A 400 82.09 7.95 -9.53
C ARG A 400 80.69 7.37 -9.25
N GLN A 401 79.97 7.30 -10.37
CA GLN A 401 79.22 6.13 -10.89
C GLN A 401 79.67 4.77 -10.33
N HIS A 402 78.71 3.95 -9.90
CA HIS A 402 78.67 2.53 -10.24
C HIS A 402 77.21 2.05 -10.30
N SER A 403 76.77 1.73 -11.51
CA SER A 403 75.70 0.78 -11.76
C SER A 403 76.11 -0.59 -11.23
N PHE A 404 75.19 -1.29 -10.57
CA PHE A 404 75.21 -2.74 -10.50
C PHE A 404 73.80 -3.24 -10.84
N SER A 405 73.72 -3.83 -12.03
CA SER A 405 72.66 -4.74 -12.43
C SER A 405 73.05 -6.11 -11.92
N ASP A 406 72.13 -6.75 -11.22
CA ASP A 406 72.14 -8.18 -10.96
C ASP A 406 71.97 -8.92 -12.30
N ASP A 407 72.76 -9.98 -12.49
CA ASP A 407 72.30 -11.20 -13.16
C ASP A 407 73.31 -12.30 -12.82
N ASP A 408 72.95 -13.08 -11.80
CA ASP A 408 73.65 -14.27 -11.35
C ASP A 408 72.87 -15.47 -11.89
N SER A 409 73.46 -16.18 -12.85
CA SER A 409 72.97 -17.50 -13.23
C SER A 409 74.10 -18.46 -13.54
N SER A 410 74.05 -19.57 -12.80
CA SER A 410 74.48 -20.93 -13.18
C SER A 410 75.93 -21.32 -12.85
N SER A 411 76.08 -22.04 -11.73
CA SER A 411 77.10 -23.09 -11.57
C SER A 411 76.70 -24.33 -12.40
N PRO A 412 77.62 -25.29 -12.67
CA PRO A 412 78.35 -26.02 -11.63
C PRO A 412 79.79 -25.56 -11.39
#